data_AF-A0A4P7W4G9-F1
#
_entry.id   AF-A0A4P7W4G9-F1
#
_cell.length_a   1.000
_cell.length_b   1.000
_cell.length_c   1.000
_cell.angle_alpha   90.00
_cell.angle_beta   90.00
_cell.angle_gamma   90.00
#
_symmetry.space_group_name_H-M   'P 1'
#
loop_
_entity.id
_entity.type
_entity.pdbx_description
1 polymer ?
#
loop_
_entity_poly.entity_id
_entity_poly.type
_entity_poly.pdbx_seq_one_letter_code
_entity_poly.pdbx_strand_id
1 'polypeptide(L)'
;MASNGTYKGTNAFTDTIRQYLENKAKNDSLFAIKFANPSKSVEDCVTYIINEVKKSGCNGFADAEIYGMAVHFYEEAEIEVQPSATAGIA
;
A
#
# COMPACT_ATOMS: atom_id res chain seq x y z
N MET A 1 26.71 -8.75 -12.89
CA MET A 1 25.26 -8.69 -12.57
C MET A 1 25.13 -7.83 -11.33
N ALA A 2 24.39 -6.71 -11.43
CA ALA A 2 24.42 -5.65 -10.43
C ALA A 2 23.84 -6.10 -9.09
N SER A 3 24.70 -6.16 -8.08
CA SER A 3 24.32 -6.22 -6.67
C SER A 3 23.78 -4.84 -6.28
N ASN A 4 22.48 -4.58 -6.45
CA ASN A 4 21.87 -3.36 -5.91
C ASN A 4 21.11 -3.71 -4.62
N GLY A 5 21.39 -2.95 -3.56
CA GLY A 5 21.13 -3.29 -2.16
C GLY A 5 19.69 -3.72 -1.88
N THR A 6 19.52 -4.99 -1.55
CA THR A 6 18.25 -5.54 -1.06
C THR A 6 18.06 -5.11 0.39
N TYR A 7 17.13 -4.20 0.64
CA TYR A 7 16.57 -3.95 1.97
C TYR A 7 15.84 -5.23 2.40
N LYS A 8 16.58 -6.16 3.00
CA LYS A 8 16.15 -7.55 3.29
C LYS A 8 14.89 -7.68 4.15
N GLY A 9 14.47 -6.62 4.86
CA GLY A 9 13.18 -6.57 5.56
C GLY A 9 12.01 -6.13 4.67
N THR A 10 12.26 -5.29 3.66
CA THR A 10 11.22 -4.72 2.79
C THR A 10 10.79 -5.71 1.72
N ASN A 11 11.69 -6.57 1.23
CA ASN A 11 11.38 -7.54 0.17
C ASN A 11 10.28 -8.54 0.56
N ALA A 12 10.34 -9.12 1.76
CA ALA A 12 9.34 -10.11 2.19
C ALA A 12 7.95 -9.47 2.38
N PHE A 13 7.92 -8.24 2.88
CA PHE A 13 6.69 -7.47 3.01
C PHE A 13 6.12 -7.11 1.63
N THR A 14 6.93 -6.53 0.75
CA THR A 14 6.54 -6.20 -0.62
C THR A 14 6.03 -7.42 -1.39
N ASP A 15 6.69 -8.57 -1.25
CA ASP A 15 6.26 -9.81 -1.91
C ASP A 15 4.90 -10.30 -1.38
N THR A 16 4.70 -10.25 -0.06
CA THR A 16 3.42 -10.57 0.58
C THR A 16 2.29 -9.68 0.07
N ILE A 17 2.51 -8.35 0.03
CA ILE A 17 1.53 -7.39 -0.50
C ILE A 17 1.26 -7.66 -1.97
N ARG A 18 2.31 -7.88 -2.77
CA ARG A 18 2.19 -8.19 -4.19
C ARG A 18 1.33 -9.42 -4.40
N GLN A 19 1.63 -10.53 -3.74
CA GLN A 19 0.89 -11.79 -3.88
C GLN A 19 -0.58 -11.62 -3.52
N TYR A 20 -0.88 -10.86 -2.47
CA TYR A 20 -2.24 -10.54 -2.08
C TYR A 20 -2.98 -9.73 -3.16
N LEU A 21 -2.36 -8.65 -3.66
CA LEU A 21 -2.95 -7.80 -4.71
C LEU A 21 -3.13 -8.57 -6.03
N GLU A 22 -2.16 -9.41 -6.40
CA GLU A 22 -2.24 -10.29 -7.56
C GLU A 22 -3.40 -11.28 -7.41
N ASN A 23 -3.59 -11.87 -6.22
CA ASN A 23 -4.72 -12.75 -5.96
C ASN A 23 -6.05 -12.00 -6.01
N LYS A 24 -6.12 -10.79 -5.47
CA LYS A 24 -7.32 -9.96 -5.56
C LYS A 24 -7.62 -9.59 -7.02
N ALA A 25 -6.62 -9.19 -7.80
CA ALA A 25 -6.77 -8.92 -9.24
C ALA A 25 -7.28 -10.15 -10.02
N LYS A 26 -6.89 -11.38 -9.63
CA LYS A 26 -7.42 -12.60 -10.25
C LYS A 26 -8.91 -12.81 -9.96
N ASN A 27 -9.38 -12.40 -8.79
CA ASN A 27 -10.78 -12.54 -8.37
C ASN A 27 -11.64 -11.34 -8.80
N ASP A 28 -11.03 -10.15 -8.91
CA ASP A 28 -11.69 -8.89 -9.19
C ASP A 28 -11.06 -8.24 -10.45
N SER A 29 -11.79 -8.35 -11.57
CA SER A 29 -11.34 -7.81 -12.85
C SER A 29 -11.27 -6.29 -12.88
N LEU A 30 -12.08 -5.58 -12.08
CA LEU A 30 -12.02 -4.12 -11.99
C LEU A 30 -10.75 -3.69 -11.25
N PHE A 31 -10.41 -4.41 -10.19
CA PHE A 31 -9.15 -4.24 -9.47
C PHE A 31 -7.95 -4.57 -10.38
N ALA A 32 -8.03 -5.63 -11.19
CA ALA A 32 -6.96 -6.01 -12.11
C ALA A 32 -6.59 -4.88 -13.09
N ILE A 33 -7.58 -4.15 -13.61
CA ILE A 33 -7.35 -3.01 -14.51
C ILE A 33 -6.57 -1.91 -13.77
N LYS A 34 -6.93 -1.62 -12.52
CA LYS A 34 -6.23 -0.61 -11.69
C LYS A 34 -4.83 -1.07 -11.28
N PHE A 35 -4.67 -2.35 -10.97
CA PHE A 35 -3.39 -2.95 -10.58
C PHE A 35 -2.41 -3.04 -11.78
N ALA A 36 -2.93 -3.25 -12.99
CA ALA A 36 -2.14 -3.23 -14.22
C ALA A 36 -1.67 -1.83 -14.64
N ASN A 37 -2.03 -0.78 -13.88
CA ASN A 37 -1.62 0.58 -14.18
C ASN A 37 -0.11 0.77 -13.95
N PRO A 38 0.70 1.06 -14.99
CA PRO A 38 2.14 1.23 -14.85
C PRO A 38 2.53 2.49 -14.06
N SER A 39 1.59 3.41 -13.81
CA SER A 39 1.82 4.59 -12.96
C SER A 39 1.83 4.25 -11.47
N LYS A 40 1.37 3.06 -11.06
CA LYS A 40 1.35 2.62 -9.65
C LYS A 40 2.17 1.34 -9.47
N SER A 41 3.15 1.39 -8.57
CA SER A 41 4.02 0.25 -8.25
C SER A 41 3.74 -0.29 -6.85
N VAL A 42 3.93 -1.60 -6.65
CA VAL A 42 3.75 -2.23 -5.33
C VAL A 42 4.72 -1.62 -4.30
N GLU A 43 5.90 -1.20 -4.73
CA GLU A 43 6.87 -0.50 -3.89
C GLU A 43 6.33 0.83 -3.34
N ASP A 44 5.57 1.57 -4.15
CA ASP A 44 4.96 2.84 -3.76
C ASP A 44 3.82 2.60 -2.77
N CYS A 45 2.99 1.58 -3.04
CA CYS A 45 1.97 1.09 -2.12
C CYS A 45 2.55 0.67 -0.76
N VAL A 46 3.65 -0.09 -0.75
CA VAL A 46 4.36 -0.51 0.47
C VAL A 46 4.92 0.69 1.21
N THR A 47 5.51 1.65 0.49
CA THR A 47 6.05 2.88 1.06
C THR A 47 4.94 3.72 1.71
N TYR A 48 3.79 3.84 1.05
CA TYR A 48 2.60 4.50 1.59
C TYR A 48 2.16 3.85 2.90
N ILE A 49 2.01 2.52 2.91
CA ILE A 49 1.61 1.77 4.11
C ILE A 49 2.60 2.02 5.26
N ILE A 50 3.91 1.89 5.00
CA ILE A 50 4.95 2.12 6.02
C ILE A 50 4.89 3.55 6.56
N ASN A 51 4.62 4.55 5.71
CA ASN A 51 4.51 5.94 6.13
C ASN A 51 3.29 6.19 7.01
N GLU A 52 2.14 5.61 6.68
CA GLU A 52 0.94 5.67 7.50
C GLU A 52 1.12 4.95 8.84
N VAL A 53 1.75 3.77 8.84
CA VAL A 53 2.10 3.06 10.08
C VAL A 53 3.00 3.92 10.98
N LYS A 54 4.03 4.54 10.38
CA LYS A 54 4.93 5.46 11.08
C LYS A 54 4.20 6.68 11.64
N LYS A 55 3.28 7.28 10.88
CA LYS A 55 2.48 8.43 11.33
C LYS A 55 1.53 8.07 12.45
N SER A 56 0.96 6.86 12.43
CA SER A 56 0.08 6.39 13.49
C SER A 56 0.81 6.18 14.83
N GLY A 57 2.14 6.09 14.85
CA GLY A 57 2.91 5.84 16.08
C GLY A 57 2.70 4.45 16.68
N CYS A 58 2.01 3.55 15.96
CA CYS A 58 1.73 2.18 16.37
C CYS A 58 2.80 1.23 15.81
N ASN A 59 3.34 0.33 16.65
CA ASN A 59 4.47 -0.57 16.30
C ASN A 59 4.07 -1.78 15.43
N GLY A 60 2.98 -1.70 14.68
CA GLY A 60 2.55 -2.75 13.77
C GLY A 60 1.04 -2.71 13.55
N PHE A 61 0.64 -2.96 12.30
CA PHE A 61 -0.75 -3.18 11.91
C PHE A 61 -0.94 -4.67 11.63
N ALA A 62 -2.15 -5.19 11.81
CA ALA A 62 -2.44 -6.56 11.40
C ALA A 62 -2.34 -6.68 9.87
N ASP A 63 -2.01 -7.87 9.37
CA ASP A 63 -1.91 -8.13 7.93
C ASP A 63 -3.20 -7.72 7.20
N ALA A 64 -4.35 -7.93 7.83
CA ALA A 64 -5.66 -7.52 7.29
C ALA A 64 -5.80 -6.00 7.08
N GLU A 65 -5.30 -5.18 8.01
CA GLU A 65 -5.33 -3.72 7.88
C GLU A 65 -4.38 -3.25 6.78
N ILE A 66 -3.18 -3.83 6.77
CA ILE A 66 -2.17 -3.60 5.74
C ILE A 66 -2.73 -3.93 4.34
N TYR A 67 -3.41 -5.07 4.20
CA TYR A 67 -4.05 -5.48 2.95
C TYR A 67 -5.18 -4.55 2.54
N GLY A 68 -5.97 -4.09 3.51
CA GLY A 68 -7.02 -3.08 3.28
C GLY A 68 -6.45 -1.77 2.73
N MET A 69 -5.35 -1.28 3.32
CA MET A 69 -4.65 -0.09 2.83
C MET A 69 -4.05 -0.29 1.43
N ALA A 70 -3.48 -1.47 1.18
CA ALA A 70 -2.92 -1.79 -0.13
C ALA A 70 -4.00 -1.77 -1.22
N VAL A 71 -5.16 -2.34 -0.93
CA VAL A 71 -6.30 -2.33 -1.84
C VAL A 71 -6.81 -0.91 -2.07
N HIS A 72 -7.00 -0.14 -1.00
CA HIS A 72 -7.41 1.26 -1.09
C HIS A 72 -6.46 2.07 -1.99
N PHE A 73 -5.15 1.85 -1.88
CA PHE A 73 -4.16 2.56 -2.71
C PHE A 73 -4.38 2.37 -4.21
N TYR A 74 -4.81 1.19 -4.64
CA TYR A 74 -5.10 0.92 -6.05
C TYR A 74 -6.54 1.27 -6.43
N GLU A 75 -7.51 1.07 -5.54
CA GLU A 75 -8.93 1.35 -5.80
C GLU A 75 -9.24 2.86 -5.81
N GLU A 76 -8.72 3.62 -4.85
CA GLU A 76 -8.85 5.07 -4.81
C GLU A 76 -7.73 5.66 -5.68
N ALA A 77 -8.08 5.95 -6.93
CA ALA A 77 -7.17 6.57 -7.90
C ALA A 77 -6.65 7.94 -7.41
N GLU A 78 -7.34 8.54 -6.44
CA GLU A 78 -7.09 9.85 -5.87
C GLU A 78 -7.09 9.70 -4.35
N ILE A 79 -5.97 9.31 -3.75
CA ILE A 79 -5.80 9.54 -2.31
C ILE A 79 -5.64 11.04 -2.17
N GLU A 80 -6.77 11.74 -2.03
CA GLU A 80 -6.81 13.06 -1.42
C GLU A 80 -6.21 12.86 -0.04
N VAL A 81 -4.89 13.11 0.08
CA VAL A 81 -4.26 13.40 1.35
C VAL A 81 -5.02 14.62 1.85
N GLN A 82 -6.13 14.40 2.55
CA GLN A 82 -6.80 15.46 3.26
C GLN A 82 -5.75 15.93 4.28
N PRO A 83 -5.18 17.14 4.12
CA PRO A 83 -4.46 17.72 5.24
C PRO A 83 -5.50 17.81 6.34
N SER A 84 -5.18 17.24 7.50
CA SER A 84 -5.99 17.30 8.71
C SER A 84 -6.40 18.75 8.99
N ALA A 85 -7.55 19.16 8.45
CA ALA A 85 -8.17 20.43 8.73
C ALA A 85 -9.05 20.20 9.96
N THR A 86 -8.43 20.46 11.11
CA THR A 86 -9.03 21.18 12.23
C THR A 86 -10.48 20.83 12.55
N ALA A 87 -10.69 19.77 13.34
CA ALA A 87 -11.85 19.74 14.23
C ALA A 87 -11.61 20.75 15.35
N GLY A 88 -11.95 22.01 15.07
CA GLY A 88 -12.15 23.01 16.10
C GLY A 88 -13.28 22.55 16.99
N ILE A 89 -12.94 22.16 18.22
CA ILE A 89 -13.90 22.08 19.31
C ILE A 89 -14.31 23.51 19.66
N ALA A 90 -15.56 23.83 19.34
CA ALA A 90 -16.28 24.96 19.89
C ALA A 90 -16.68 24.68 21.35
#